data_AF-A0A0G0QPM0-F1
#
_entry.id   AF-A0A0G0QPM0-F1
#
_cell.length_a   1.000
_cell.length_b   1.000
_cell.length_c   1.000
_cell.angle_alpha   90.00
_cell.angle_beta   90.00
_cell.angle_gamma   90.00
#
_symmetry.space_group_name_H-M   'P 1'
#
loop_
_entity.id
_entity.type
_entity.pdbx_description
1 polymer ?
#
loop_
_entity_poly.entity_id
_entity_poly.type
_entity_poly.pdbx_seq_one_letter_code
_entity_poly.pdbx_strand_id
1 'polypeptide(L)'
;MRRLHILLITNLECETEIAQHLLKAMGHDLDEVYDAIWAIEKISHKTFDAIIVAEFSVEEAELIVCDIRMQTQQNMYSIILNKEAQHKEHNDYADEVIPLTRPALRDALARKFSGV
;
A
#
# COMPACT_ATOMS: atom_id res chain seq x y z
N MET A 1 16.44 7.51 4.60
CA MET A 1 15.37 6.50 4.55
C MET A 1 15.88 5.32 3.75
N ARG A 2 15.70 4.09 4.25
CA ARG A 2 16.03 2.87 3.50
C ARG A 2 15.16 2.80 2.24
N ARG A 3 15.73 2.33 1.13
CA ARG A 3 14.99 2.02 -0.10
C ARG A 3 14.14 0.77 0.16
N LEU A 4 12.84 0.88 -0.11
CA LEU A 4 11.84 -0.18 0.14
C LEU A 4 11.32 -0.67 -1.20
N HIS A 5 11.03 -1.97 -1.29
CA HIS A 5 10.32 -2.56 -2.41
C HIS A 5 8.83 -2.60 -2.08
N ILE A 6 8.04 -1.81 -2.79
CA ILE A 6 6.63 -1.58 -2.50
C ILE A 6 5.79 -2.12 -3.66
N LEU A 7 4.74 -2.88 -3.33
CA LEU A 7 3.69 -3.22 -4.28
C LEU A 7 2.56 -2.19 -4.15
N LEU A 8 2.32 -1.44 -5.22
CA LEU A 8 1.18 -0.53 -5.33
C LEU A 8 0.05 -1.24 -6.08
N ILE A 9 -1.11 -1.28 -5.44
CA ILE A 9 -2.36 -1.84 -5.96
C ILE A 9 -3.32 -0.68 -6.17
N THR A 10 -3.80 -0.51 -7.39
CA THR A 10 -4.64 0.62 -7.80
C THR A 10 -5.62 0.20 -8.90
N ASN A 11 -6.68 0.95 -9.16
CA ASN A 11 -7.63 0.69 -10.26
C ASN A 11 -7.53 1.71 -11.41
N LEU A 12 -6.55 2.63 -11.40
CA LEU A 12 -6.43 3.72 -12.40
C LEU A 12 -5.13 3.63 -13.24
N GLU A 13 -5.19 2.97 -14.39
CA GLU A 13 -4.00 2.74 -15.26
C GLU A 13 -3.38 4.01 -15.89
N CYS A 14 -4.15 5.07 -16.11
CA CYS A 14 -3.79 6.15 -17.06
C CYS A 14 -3.53 7.52 -16.45
N GLU A 15 -3.81 7.73 -15.17
CA GLU A 15 -3.58 9.02 -14.51
C GLU A 15 -2.32 8.94 -13.68
N THR A 16 -1.54 10.02 -13.69
CA THR A 16 -0.37 10.26 -12.83
C THR A 16 -0.73 10.06 -11.36
N GLU A 17 -0.68 8.82 -10.89
CA GLU A 17 -1.19 8.47 -9.58
C GLU A 17 -0.36 9.14 -8.50
N ILE A 18 -1.05 9.86 -7.62
CA ILE A 18 -0.42 10.59 -6.53
C ILE A 18 0.42 9.62 -5.69
N ALA A 19 -0.10 8.43 -5.37
CA ALA A 19 0.63 7.42 -4.62
C ALA A 19 1.96 7.02 -5.31
N GLN A 20 1.89 6.69 -6.59
CA GLN A 20 3.04 6.33 -7.42
C GLN A 20 4.10 7.44 -7.42
N HIS A 21 3.69 8.68 -7.70
CA HIS A 21 4.59 9.83 -7.72
C HIS A 21 5.23 10.09 -6.36
N LEU A 22 4.46 10.00 -5.28
CA LEU A 22 4.96 10.21 -3.92
C LEU A 22 6.00 9.15 -3.54
N LEU A 23 5.72 7.88 -3.83
CA LEU A 23 6.62 6.77 -3.52
C LEU A 23 7.93 6.85 -4.33
N LYS A 24 7.84 7.15 -5.62
CA LYS A 24 9.02 7.38 -6.48
C LYS A 24 9.81 8.60 -6.00
N ALA A 25 9.16 9.69 -5.64
CA ALA A 25 9.81 10.89 -5.10
C ALA A 25 10.47 10.69 -3.72
N MET A 26 10.11 9.64 -2.99
CA MET A 26 10.78 9.22 -1.76
C MET A 26 11.94 8.24 -2.01
N GLY A 27 12.15 7.80 -3.26
CA GLY A 27 13.24 6.92 -3.64
C GLY A 27 13.01 5.45 -3.34
N HIS A 28 11.75 5.01 -3.26
CA HIS A 28 11.39 3.59 -3.12
C HIS A 28 11.27 2.90 -4.49
N ASP A 29 11.50 1.59 -4.51
CA ASP A 29 11.19 0.73 -5.65
C ASP A 29 9.72 0.39 -5.66
N LEU A 30 9.11 0.44 -6.84
CA LEU A 30 7.69 0.29 -6.99
C LEU A 30 7.39 -0.73 -8.07
N ASP A 31 6.60 -1.73 -7.68
CA ASP A 31 5.89 -2.60 -8.61
C ASP A 31 4.41 -2.24 -8.55
N GLU A 32 3.77 -2.20 -9.72
CA GLU A 32 2.36 -1.79 -9.83
C GLU A 32 1.54 -2.98 -10.33
N VAL A 33 0.30 -3.09 -9.85
CA VAL A 33 -0.73 -4.04 -10.29
C VAL A 33 -2.09 -3.37 -10.21
N TYR A 34 -2.97 -3.71 -11.16
CA TYR A 34 -4.27 -3.05 -11.28
C TYR A 34 -5.45 -3.86 -10.72
N ASP A 35 -5.14 -4.98 -10.07
CA ASP A 35 -6.12 -5.94 -9.59
C ASP A 35 -5.53 -6.79 -8.45
N ALA A 36 -6.39 -7.27 -7.56
CA ALA A 36 -6.03 -8.09 -6.41
C ALA A 36 -5.46 -9.45 -6.83
N ILE A 37 -5.97 -10.06 -7.89
CA ILE A 37 -5.49 -11.38 -8.35
C ILE A 37 -4.03 -11.25 -8.80
N TRP A 38 -3.72 -10.20 -9.56
CA TRP A 38 -2.36 -9.91 -10.02
C TRP A 38 -1.43 -9.56 -8.86
N ALA A 39 -1.94 -8.87 -7.83
CA ALA A 39 -1.19 -8.62 -6.61
C ALA A 39 -0.76 -9.93 -5.95
N ILE A 40 -1.69 -10.87 -5.76
CA ILE A 40 -1.44 -12.17 -5.12
C ILE A 40 -0.42 -12.99 -5.91
N GLU A 41 -0.56 -13.05 -7.23
CA GLU A 41 0.41 -13.72 -8.11
C GLU A 41 1.81 -13.11 -7.93
N LYS A 42 1.92 -11.78 -7.94
CA LYS A 42 3.20 -11.08 -7.83
C LYS A 42 3.87 -11.29 -6.48
N ILE A 43 3.09 -11.27 -5.39
CA ILE A 43 3.58 -11.56 -4.03
C ILE A 43 4.06 -13.01 -3.91
N SER A 44 3.44 -13.94 -4.63
CA SER A 44 3.85 -15.35 -4.64
C SER A 44 5.23 -15.56 -5.31
N HIS A 45 5.64 -14.64 -6.19
CA HIS A 45 6.89 -14.73 -6.94
C HIS A 45 7.97 -13.75 -6.48
N LYS A 46 7.61 -12.70 -5.72
CA LYS A 46 8.51 -11.61 -5.32
C LYS A 46 8.20 -11.14 -3.91
N THR A 47 9.24 -10.79 -3.16
CA THR A 47 9.09 -10.20 -1.82
C THR A 47 8.93 -8.70 -1.89
N PHE A 48 8.03 -8.18 -1.04
CA PHE A 48 7.77 -6.76 -0.87
C PHE A 48 7.93 -6.38 0.61
N ASP A 49 8.49 -5.21 0.89
CA ASP A 49 8.57 -4.67 2.24
C ASP A 49 7.19 -4.18 2.72
N ALA A 50 6.38 -3.64 1.79
CA ALA A 50 5.02 -3.16 2.06
C ALA A 50 4.12 -3.31 0.83
N ILE A 51 2.82 -3.46 1.09
CA ILE A 51 1.76 -3.32 0.09
C ILE A 51 0.99 -2.04 0.36
N ILE A 52 0.64 -1.32 -0.70
CA ILE A 52 -0.12 -0.08 -0.63
C ILE A 52 -1.30 -0.18 -1.57
N VAL A 53 -2.51 0.00 -1.04
CA VAL A 53 -3.75 0.01 -1.81
C VAL A 53 -4.23 1.45 -1.92
N ALA A 54 -4.40 1.95 -3.13
CA ALA A 54 -4.78 3.34 -3.40
C ALA A 54 -5.94 3.42 -4.40
N GLU A 55 -6.69 4.52 -4.36
CA GLU A 55 -7.76 4.81 -5.34
C GLU A 55 -8.94 3.81 -5.33
N PHE A 56 -9.04 2.99 -4.28
CA PHE A 56 -10.22 2.20 -3.93
C PHE A 56 -11.00 2.86 -2.78
N SER A 57 -12.27 2.49 -2.62
CA SER A 57 -12.95 2.73 -1.34
C SER A 57 -12.24 1.95 -0.22
N VAL A 58 -12.42 2.37 1.04
CA VAL A 58 -11.77 1.69 2.18
C VAL A 58 -12.23 0.23 2.26
N GLU A 59 -13.53 -0.02 2.08
CA GLU A 59 -14.11 -1.37 2.14
C GLU A 59 -13.52 -2.27 1.05
N GLU A 60 -13.40 -1.78 -0.19
CA GLU A 60 -12.74 -2.54 -1.27
C GLU A 60 -11.26 -2.79 -0.96
N ALA A 61 -10.55 -1.77 -0.47
CA ALA A 61 -9.14 -1.90 -0.14
C ALA A 61 -8.89 -2.90 1.00
N GLU A 62 -9.77 -2.93 2.00
CA GLU A 62 -9.75 -3.91 3.08
C GLU A 62 -9.92 -5.33 2.56
N LEU A 63 -10.89 -5.56 1.68
CA LEU A 63 -11.10 -6.86 1.04
C LEU A 63 -9.87 -7.32 0.28
N ILE A 64 -9.22 -6.42 -0.49
CA ILE A 64 -7.97 -6.71 -1.20
C ILE A 64 -6.87 -7.14 -0.22
N VAL A 65 -6.66 -6.39 0.86
CA VAL A 65 -5.63 -6.71 1.86
C VAL A 65 -5.95 -8.03 2.56
N CYS A 66 -7.21 -8.27 2.90
CA CYS A 66 -7.68 -9.50 3.51
C CYS A 66 -7.39 -10.72 2.61
N ASP A 67 -7.78 -10.64 1.33
CA ASP A 67 -7.55 -11.70 0.35
C ASP A 67 -6.05 -11.99 0.16
N ILE A 68 -5.23 -10.95 0.06
CA ILE A 68 -3.78 -11.09 -0.02
C ILE A 68 -3.22 -11.82 1.21
N ARG A 69 -3.61 -11.40 2.41
CA ARG A 69 -3.13 -12.02 3.66
C ARG A 69 -3.55 -13.48 3.77
N MET A 70 -4.79 -13.79 3.41
CA MET A 70 -5.32 -15.16 3.45
C MET A 70 -4.62 -16.08 2.44
N GLN A 71 -4.41 -15.63 1.20
CA GLN A 71 -3.88 -16.48 0.13
C GLN A 71 -2.37 -16.63 0.18
N THR A 72 -1.65 -15.59 0.60
CA THR A 72 -0.17 -15.62 0.65
C THR A 72 0.37 -16.14 1.98
N GLN A 73 -0.45 -16.13 3.05
CA GLN A 73 -0.03 -16.38 4.43
C GLN A 73 1.11 -15.46 4.90
N GLN A 74 1.36 -14.35 4.20
CA GLN A 74 2.39 -13.39 4.53
C GLN A 74 1.79 -12.23 5.33
N ASN A 75 2.36 -11.96 6.51
CA ASN A 75 2.01 -10.80 7.31
C ASN A 75 2.82 -9.57 6.86
N MET A 76 2.53 -9.09 5.64
CA MET A 76 3.16 -7.89 5.09
C MET A 76 2.54 -6.62 5.66
N TYR A 77 3.37 -5.58 5.74
CA TYR A 77 2.90 -4.27 6.13
C TYR A 77 1.96 -3.70 5.07
N SER A 78 0.71 -3.42 5.42
CA SER A 78 -0.32 -2.95 4.50
C SER A 78 -0.80 -1.54 4.84
N ILE A 79 -0.83 -0.68 3.82
CA ILE A 79 -1.32 0.70 3.93
C ILE A 79 -2.47 0.89 2.96
N ILE A 80 -3.59 1.42 3.45
CA ILE A 80 -4.69 1.89 2.60
C ILE A 80 -4.60 3.41 2.49
N LEU A 81 -4.49 3.90 1.25
CA LEU A 81 -4.52 5.31 0.91
C LEU A 81 -5.94 5.71 0.52
N ASN A 82 -6.59 6.51 1.37
CA ASN A 82 -7.93 7.02 1.09
C ASN A 82 -7.91 8.56 1.08
N LYS A 83 -8.47 9.19 0.05
CA LYS A 83 -8.63 10.66 -0.06
C LYS A 83 -9.50 11.24 1.06
N GLU A 84 -10.42 10.45 1.59
CA GLU A 84 -11.40 10.85 2.61
C GLU A 84 -10.97 10.49 4.04
N ALA A 85 -9.82 9.84 4.23
CA ALA A 85 -9.32 9.48 5.56
C ALA A 85 -8.96 10.74 6.37
N GLN A 86 -9.90 11.24 7.17
CA GLN A 86 -9.68 12.36 8.09
C GLN A 86 -9.19 11.91 9.47
N HIS A 87 -9.36 10.63 9.82
CA HIS A 87 -8.96 10.07 11.11
C HIS A 87 -8.35 8.67 10.94
N LYS A 88 -7.37 8.35 11.80
CA LYS A 88 -6.83 6.99 11.95
C LYS A 88 -7.92 6.09 12.55
N GLU A 89 -8.75 5.50 11.71
CA GLU A 89 -9.61 4.42 12.14
C GLU A 89 -8.76 3.15 12.28
N HIS A 90 -8.90 2.48 13.43
CA HIS A 90 -8.31 1.16 13.64
C HIS A 90 -9.07 0.19 12.76
N ASN A 91 -8.34 -0.58 11.98
CA ASN A 91 -8.88 -1.47 10.97
C ASN A 91 -8.38 -2.88 11.26
N ASP A 92 -9.27 -3.86 11.26
CA ASP A 92 -8.94 -5.26 11.55
C ASP A 92 -8.13 -5.92 10.41
N TYR A 93 -8.13 -5.33 9.21
CA TYR A 93 -7.57 -5.94 8.01
C TYR A 93 -6.28 -5.28 7.51
N ALA A 94 -6.12 -3.96 7.65
CA ALA A 94 -4.92 -3.21 7.26
C ALA A 94 -4.16 -2.63 8.45
N ASP A 95 -2.83 -2.51 8.33
CA ASP A 95 -2.04 -1.98 9.45
C ASP A 95 -2.24 -0.47 9.64
N GLU A 96 -2.40 0.28 8.55
CA GLU A 96 -2.70 1.71 8.59
C GLU A 96 -3.64 2.15 7.46
N VAL A 97 -4.64 2.98 7.78
CA VAL A 97 -5.42 3.76 6.81
C VAL A 97 -5.01 5.23 6.95
N ILE A 98 -4.55 5.84 5.86
CA ILE A 98 -4.00 7.21 5.89
C ILE A 98 -4.50 8.05 4.70
N PRO A 99 -4.50 9.38 4.84
CA PRO A 99 -4.82 10.27 3.72
C PRO A 99 -3.78 10.15 2.60
N LEU A 100 -4.24 10.22 1.35
CA LEU A 100 -3.40 10.24 0.14
C LEU A 100 -2.58 11.54 0.04
N THR A 101 -1.54 11.66 0.87
CA THR A 101 -0.67 12.83 0.95
C THR A 101 0.77 12.42 1.22
N ARG A 102 1.72 13.23 0.75
CA ARG A 102 3.15 13.00 0.99
C ARG A 102 3.52 12.88 2.47
N PRO A 103 3.07 13.79 3.36
CA PRO A 103 3.47 13.74 4.76
C PRO A 103 2.94 12.49 5.45
N ALA A 104 1.67 12.13 5.24
CA ALA A 104 1.07 10.97 5.87
C ALA A 104 1.77 9.67 5.44
N LEU A 105 2.03 9.52 4.15
CA LEU A 105 2.69 8.34 3.61
C LEU A 105 4.15 8.22 4.08
N ARG A 106 4.89 9.33 4.06
CA ARG A 106 6.25 9.39 4.59
C ARG A 106 6.28 9.00 6.07
N ASP A 107 5.37 9.55 6.86
CA ASP A 107 5.35 9.33 8.31
C ASP A 107 4.90 7.89 8.65
N ALA A 108 4.00 7.29 7.87
CA ALA A 108 3.61 5.88 7.99
C ALA A 108 4.79 4.93 7.69
N LEU A 109 5.49 5.16 6.57
CA LEU A 109 6.67 4.38 6.21
C LEU A 109 7.81 4.60 7.21
N ALA A 110 8.01 5.82 7.69
CA ALA A 110 8.97 6.10 8.75
C ALA A 110 8.62 5.31 10.02
N ARG A 111 7.40 5.42 10.56
CA ARG A 111 6.98 4.70 11.76
C ARG A 111 7.33 3.21 11.73
N LYS A 112 7.12 2.55 10.59
CA LYS A 112 7.40 1.13 10.44
C LYS A 112 8.87 0.80 10.17
N PHE A 113 9.56 1.61 9.36
CA PHE A 113 10.87 1.26 8.80
C PHE A 113 12.03 2.16 9.24
N SER A 114 11.82 3.18 10.07
CA SER A 114 12.89 4.05 10.59
C SER A 114 13.58 3.54 11.85
N GLY A 115 13.21 2.34 12.33
CA GLY A 115 13.76 1.71 13.54
C GLY A 115 14.93 0.75 13.31
N VAL A 116 15.58 0.77 12.14
CA VAL A 116 16.74 -0.10 11.81
C VAL A 116 17.88 0.74 11.25
#